data_AF-A0A833FHT9-F1
#
_entry.id   AF-A0A833FHT9-F1
#
_cell.length_a   1.000
_cell.length_b   1.000
_cell.length_c   1.000
_cell.angle_alpha   90.00
_cell.angle_beta   90.00
_cell.angle_gamma   90.00
#
_symmetry.space_group_name_H-M   'P 1'
#
loop_
_entity.id
_entity.type
_entity.pdbx_description
1 polymer ?
#
loop_
_entity_poly.entity_id
_entity_poly.type
_entity_poly.pdbx_seq_one_letter_code
_entity_poly.pdbx_strand_id
1 'polypeptide(L)' 'LRVGLDESAFVTFPGYLGNVMNDDVILAGGYRTGLISYTFTGGNGFSAILSLEEGGNGDSDVDVTLNDYTPHIVGGL' A
#
# COMPACT_ATOMS: atom_id res chain seq x y z
N LEU A 1 -2.48 -7.95 11.96
CA LEU A 1 -3.17 -6.65 11.87
C LEU A 1 -2.14 -5.57 12.13
N ARG A 2 -2.04 -4.58 11.25
CA ARG A 2 -1.18 -3.39 11.37
C ARG A 2 -2.07 -2.16 11.39
N VAL A 3 -1.70 -1.18 12.21
CA VAL A 3 -2.38 0.12 12.33
C VAL A 3 -1.32 1.19 12.55
N GLY A 4 -1.34 2.27 11.77
CA GLY A 4 -0.43 3.40 11.94
C GLY A 4 0.00 4.02 10.62
N LEU A 5 1.01 4.88 10.66
CA LEU A 5 1.68 5.41 9.49
C LEU A 5 2.71 4.39 8.99
N ASP A 6 2.56 3.95 7.74
CA ASP A 6 3.40 2.93 7.15
C ASP A 6 3.40 3.06 5.62
N GLU A 7 4.07 2.15 4.93
CA GLU A 7 4.05 2.10 3.47
C GLU A 7 2.78 1.42 2.93
N SER A 8 2.26 1.93 1.81
CA SER A 8 1.05 1.42 1.15
C SER A 8 1.14 -0.08 0.87
N ALA A 9 0.06 -0.80 1.13
CA ALA A 9 -0.07 -2.22 0.80
C ALA A 9 0.02 -2.46 -0.72
N PHE A 10 -0.31 -1.46 -1.54
CA PHE A 10 -0.24 -1.57 -2.99
C PHE A 10 1.19 -1.77 -3.48
N VAL A 11 2.15 -1.11 -2.81
CA VAL A 11 3.58 -1.21 -3.12
C VAL A 11 4.21 -2.40 -2.40
N THR A 12 3.90 -2.57 -1.12
CA THR A 12 4.61 -3.53 -0.25
C THR A 12 4.18 -4.98 -0.44
N PHE A 13 2.90 -5.26 -0.68
CA PHE A 13 2.39 -6.63 -0.81
C PHE A 13 3.01 -7.41 -1.99
N PRO A 14 3.15 -6.84 -3.22
CA PRO A 14 3.85 -7.53 -4.30
C PRO A 14 5.38 -7.55 -4.14
N GLY A 15 5.92 -6.93 -3.09
CA GLY A 15 7.36 -6.80 -2.87
C GLY A 15 7.98 -5.67 -3.71
N TYR A 16 7.47 -4.44 -3.54
CA TYR A 16 7.99 -3.22 -4.19
C TYR A 16 7.92 -3.27 -5.73
N LEU A 17 6.87 -3.89 -6.27
CA LEU A 17 6.69 -4.11 -7.71
C LEU A 17 7.79 -4.97 -8.35
N GLY A 18 8.64 -5.61 -7.54
CA GLY A 18 9.76 -6.46 -7.95
C GLY A 18 11.12 -5.75 -7.90
N ASN A 19 12.19 -6.55 -7.98
CA ASN A 19 13.57 -6.03 -7.91
C ASN A 19 14.06 -5.59 -9.30
N VAL A 20 13.84 -4.33 -9.67
CA VAL A 20 14.42 -3.72 -10.87
C VAL A 20 15.60 -2.82 -10.44
N MET A 21 16.73 -2.86 -11.15
CA MET A 21 17.93 -2.07 -10.80
C MET A 21 17.73 -0.54 -10.78
N ASN A 22 16.53 -0.03 -11.12
CA ASN A 22 16.19 1.38 -11.14
C ASN A 22 14.67 1.55 -10.96
N ASP A 23 14.14 0.99 -9.89
CA ASP A 23 12.72 1.00 -9.50
C ASP A 23 12.25 2.35 -8.94
N ASP A 24 13.15 3.21 -8.44
CA ASP A 24 12.84 4.53 -7.87
C ASP A 24 12.64 5.68 -8.89
N VAL A 25 12.65 5.39 -10.19
CA VAL A 25 12.49 6.44 -11.24
C VAL A 25 11.02 6.76 -11.49
N ILE A 26 10.12 5.80 -11.29
CA ILE A 26 8.69 5.97 -11.51
C ILE A 26 7.96 5.78 -10.19
N LEU A 27 7.30 6.84 -9.75
CA LEU A 27 6.42 6.82 -8.59
C LEU A 27 5.26 5.84 -8.82
N ALA A 28 5.10 4.86 -7.94
CA ALA A 28 3.97 3.92 -7.93
C ALA A 28 2.75 4.45 -7.14
N GLY A 29 2.67 5.77 -6.93
CA GLY A 29 1.70 6.44 -6.06
C GLY A 29 2.29 6.82 -4.70
N GLY A 30 1.44 7.28 -3.77
CA GLY A 30 1.85 7.71 -2.44
C GLY A 30 2.39 6.55 -1.62
N TYR A 31 3.69 6.58 -1.32
CA TYR A 31 4.35 5.50 -0.58
C TYR A 31 3.90 5.45 0.86
N ARG A 32 3.97 6.57 1.58
CA ARG A 32 3.60 6.64 2.99
C ARG A 32 2.14 7.03 3.18
N THR A 33 1.42 6.24 3.96
CA THR A 33 0.00 6.45 4.25
C THR A 33 -0.35 6.02 5.67
N GLY A 34 -1.30 6.71 6.29
CA GLY A 34 -2.02 6.15 7.44
C GLY A 34 -2.80 4.92 6.97
N LEU A 35 -2.67 3.79 7.66
CA LEU A 35 -3.34 2.55 7.25
C LEU A 35 -3.82 1.67 8.40
N ILE A 36 -4.84 0.88 8.08
CA ILE A 36 -5.27 -0.31 8.83
C ILE A 36 -5.21 -1.48 7.85
N SER A 37 -4.34 -2.46 8.12
CA SER A 37 -4.10 -3.56 7.20
C SER A 37 -4.09 -4.94 7.87
N TYR A 38 -4.65 -5.91 7.16
CA TYR A 38 -4.65 -7.30 7.54
C TYR A 38 -4.13 -8.18 6.40
N THR A 39 -3.08 -8.93 6.70
CA THR A 39 -2.56 -9.98 5.83
C THR A 39 -2.93 -11.34 6.43
N PHE A 40 -3.63 -12.14 5.63
CA PHE A 40 -3.82 -13.56 5.87
C PHE A 40 -2.65 -14.33 5.25
N THR A 41 -2.08 -15.27 6.01
CA THR A 41 -1.05 -16.19 5.51
C THR A 41 -1.56 -17.61 5.71
N GLY A 42 -1.88 -18.29 4.61
CA GLY A 42 -2.29 -19.68 4.61
C GLY A 42 -1.08 -20.62 4.66
N GLY A 43 -1.23 -21.78 5.31
CA GLY A 43 -0.19 -22.81 5.37
C GLY A 43 0.08 -23.53 4.03
N ASN A 44 -0.69 -23.20 2.99
CA ASN A 44 -0.60 -23.75 1.63
C ASN A 44 0.18 -22.83 0.67
N GLY A 45 0.85 -21.80 1.18
CA GLY A 45 1.62 -20.85 0.36
C GLY A 45 0.79 -19.74 -0.29
N PHE A 46 -0.52 -19.69 -0.01
CA PHE A 46 -1.36 -18.55 -0.40
C PHE A 46 -1.39 -17.50 0.71
N SER A 47 -1.32 -16.23 0.31
CA SER A 47 -1.51 -15.09 1.20
C SER A 47 -2.56 -14.17 0.63
N ALA A 48 -3.31 -13.46 1.46
CA ALA A 48 -4.19 -12.41 0.97
C ALA A 48 -4.04 -11.17 1.83
N ILE A 49 -4.26 -10.00 1.26
CA ILE A 49 -4.21 -8.73 1.99
C ILE A 49 -5.48 -7.93 1.77
N LEU A 50 -5.89 -7.21 2.81
CA LEU A 50 -6.87 -6.13 2.75
C LEU A 50 -6.32 -4.94 3.56
N SER A 51 -6.28 -3.76 2.94
CA SER A 51 -5.79 -2.52 3.54
C SER A 51 -6.77 -1.38 3.30
N LEU A 52 -7.00 -0.57 4.33
CA LEU A 52 -7.70 0.71 4.26
C LEU A 52 -6.67 1.82 4.48
N GLU A 53 -6.55 2.73 3.52
CA GLU A 53 -5.45 3.69 3.45
C GLU A 53 -5.99 5.13 3.27
N GLU A 54 -5.36 6.07 3.97
CA GLU A 54 -5.62 7.51 3.84
C GLU A 54 -4.96 8.10 2.57
N GLY A 55 -3.87 7.50 2.10
CA GLY A 55 -2.97 8.10 1.12
C GLY A 55 -2.00 9.12 1.74
N GLY A 56 -1.02 9.56 0.95
CA GLY A 56 -0.07 10.57 1.39
C GLY A 56 0.67 11.25 0.25
N ASN A 57 0.78 12.58 0.36
CA ASN A 57 1.29 13.43 -0.71
C ASN A 57 2.81 13.65 -0.67
N GLY A 58 3.50 13.12 0.35
CA GLY A 58 4.95 13.29 0.48
C GLY A 58 5.73 12.64 -0.66
N ASP A 59 5.16 11.60 -1.26
CA ASP A 59 5.74 10.78 -2.31
C ASP A 59 4.74 10.66 -3.47
N SER A 60 4.08 11.76 -3.87
CA SER A 60 3.11 11.80 -4.97
C SER A 60 3.15 13.11 -5.76
N ASP A 61 3.09 13.00 -7.09
CA ASP A 61 2.99 14.17 -8.01
C ASP A 61 1.57 14.76 -8.09
N VAL A 62 0.59 14.07 -7.50
CA VAL A 62 -0.81 14.49 -7.40
C VAL A 62 -1.30 14.34 -5.98
N ASP A 63 -2.35 15.06 -5.60
CA ASP A 63 -2.99 14.88 -4.30
C ASP A 63 -3.68 13.51 -4.24
N VAL A 64 -3.15 12.63 -3.40
CA VAL A 64 -3.66 11.28 -3.15
C VAL A 64 -4.13 11.12 -1.71
N THR A 65 -4.18 12.20 -0.92
CA THR A 65 -4.68 12.12 0.45
C THR A 65 -6.20 12.17 0.43
N LEU A 66 -6.81 11.28 1.19
CA LEU A 66 -8.25 11.21 1.33
C LEU A 66 -8.80 12.52 1.90
N ASN A 67 -9.73 13.13 1.18
CA ASN A 67 -10.49 14.30 1.63
C ASN A 67 -11.98 14.00 1.86
N ASP A 68 -12.37 12.73 1.75
CA ASP A 68 -13.75 12.23 1.76
C ASP A 68 -13.93 11.05 2.75
N TYR A 69 -15.14 10.50 2.84
CA TYR A 69 -15.49 9.48 3.85
C TYR A 69 -15.02 8.05 3.54
N THR A 70 -14.59 7.75 2.31
CA THR A 70 -14.27 6.38 1.90
C THR A 70 -12.76 6.23 1.73
N PRO A 71 -12.07 5.38 2.51
CA PRO A 71 -10.63 5.21 2.37
C PRO A 71 -10.27 4.54 1.04
N HIS A 72 -9.00 4.63 0.67
CA HIS A 72 -8.45 3.80 -0.38
C HIS A 72 -8.48 2.34 0.08
N ILE A 73 -8.98 1.46 -0.79
CA ILE A 73 -9.11 0.03 -0.48
C ILE A 73 -8.11 -0.72 -1.36
N VAL A 74 -7.17 -1.41 -0.72
CA VAL A 74 -6.20 -2.27 -1.41
C VAL A 74 -6.48 -3.73 -1.05
N GLY A 75 -6.56 -4.58 -2.06
CA GLY A 75 -6.75 -6.02 -1.91
C GLY A 75 -5.81 -6.81 -2.82
N GLY A 76 -5.34 -7.96 -2.35
CA GLY A 76 -4.43 -8.83 -3.12
C GLY A 76 -4.44 -10.29 -2.65
N LEU A 77 -3.96 -11.19 -3.52
CA LEU A 77 -3.79 -12.63 -3.32
C LEU A 77 -2.39 -13.07 -3.82
#